data_AF-A0A1X7U8Q8-F1
#
_entry.id   AF-A0A1X7U8Q8-F1
#
_cell.length_a   1.000
_cell.length_b   1.000
_cell.length_c   1.000
_cell.angle_alpha   90.00
_cell.angle_beta   90.00
_cell.angle_gamma   90.00
#
_symmetry.space_group_name_H-M   'P 1'
#
loop_
_entity.id
_entity.type
_entity.pdbx_description
1 polymer ?
#
loop_
_entity_poly.entity_id
_entity_poly.type
_entity_poly.pdbx_seq_one_letter_code
_entity_poly.pdbx_strand_id
1 'polypeptide(L)'
;MGDRLSQFAVHDAILLVRHSFALPRLLYLLHTSPAFLSPLSKYDAVLCSVLSDLLNVSINVESPCWTQASLPIRSGGLGIRSAVQFAPSCYLSSAAASNDLVSHILPNISLPSSLAFVDKAQSLWLSKFDSISLPSSDSIIHQKAWDEPQIQASFDHLLSSAEDDLALAWLNAVSAPESGAWLQALLISSLGLRLDDIAVQTGAALRLGLPVCVPHSCRLCGASVDSLGLHGLTCKRGNRRFHRHAAVSEVLHRALSSAGISSTLEPSGHSRSDGKQLDGMTLVPWERGKPLVWDATVPDSLATSYSSQAITATGAVAALAVTQGG
;
A
#
# COMPACT_ATOMS: atom_id res chain seq x y z
N MET A 1 7.39 -16.81 16.25
CA MET A 1 6.28 -16.41 15.35
C MET A 1 6.78 -16.39 13.91
N GLY A 2 7.91 -15.70 13.63
CA GLY A 2 8.57 -15.68 12.31
C GLY A 2 8.78 -17.06 11.70
N ASP A 3 9.40 -17.99 12.43
CA ASP A 3 9.77 -19.33 11.90
C ASP A 3 8.59 -20.18 11.43
N ARG A 4 7.37 -19.89 11.88
CA ARG A 4 6.16 -20.60 11.42
C ARG A 4 5.52 -19.90 10.24
N LEU A 5 5.70 -18.58 10.10
CA LEU A 5 5.18 -17.81 8.97
C LEU A 5 5.93 -18.14 7.69
N SER A 6 7.21 -18.50 7.78
CA SER A 6 8.02 -18.97 6.63
C SER A 6 7.55 -20.30 6.04
N GLN A 7 6.63 -21.03 6.70
CA GLN A 7 6.03 -22.25 6.16
C GLN A 7 4.83 -21.97 5.24
N PHE A 8 4.31 -20.74 5.25
CA PHE A 8 3.23 -20.31 4.36
C PHE A 8 3.83 -19.65 3.11
N ALA A 9 3.06 -19.66 2.01
CA ALA A 9 3.35 -18.76 0.90
C ALA A 9 3.38 -17.32 1.41
N VAL A 10 4.28 -16.50 0.87
CA VAL A 10 4.55 -15.14 1.37
C VAL A 10 3.29 -14.28 1.34
N HIS A 11 2.44 -14.47 0.31
CA HIS A 11 1.18 -13.74 0.22
C HIS A 11 0.23 -14.06 1.38
N ASP A 12 0.07 -15.33 1.73
CA ASP A 12 -0.74 -15.77 2.86
C ASP A 12 -0.14 -15.26 4.19
N ALA A 13 1.20 -15.35 4.32
CA ALA A 13 1.91 -14.91 5.51
C ALA A 13 1.71 -13.42 5.80
N ILE A 14 1.78 -12.54 4.79
CA ILE A 14 1.55 -11.10 4.94
C ILE A 14 0.12 -10.81 5.44
N LEU A 15 -0.88 -11.49 4.88
CA LEU A 15 -2.26 -11.33 5.34
C LEU A 15 -2.44 -11.78 6.79
N LEU A 16 -1.85 -12.91 7.17
CA LEU A 16 -1.87 -13.40 8.54
C LEU A 16 -1.17 -12.45 9.51
N VAL A 17 -0.02 -11.89 9.12
CA VAL A 17 0.67 -10.86 9.90
C VAL A 17 -0.25 -9.67 10.12
N ARG A 18 -0.85 -9.13 9.05
CA ARG A 18 -1.70 -7.93 9.11
C ARG A 18 -2.97 -8.14 9.93
N HIS A 19 -3.64 -9.28 9.76
CA HIS A 19 -4.99 -9.51 10.28
C HIS A 19 -5.05 -10.36 11.55
N SER A 20 -3.98 -11.07 11.92
CA SER A 20 -4.08 -12.06 13.00
C SER A 20 -2.92 -12.08 13.98
N PHE A 21 -1.70 -11.73 13.55
CA PHE A 21 -0.50 -11.95 14.36
C PHE A 21 0.20 -10.69 14.84
N ALA A 22 0.08 -9.57 14.11
CA ALA A 22 0.64 -8.30 14.51
C ALA A 22 -0.29 -7.54 15.47
N LEU A 23 -0.58 -6.28 15.18
CA LEU A 23 -1.38 -5.39 16.02
C LEU A 23 -2.72 -5.96 16.50
N PRO A 24 -3.49 -6.73 15.71
CA PRO A 24 -4.76 -7.29 16.19
C PRO A 24 -4.66 -8.04 17.52
N ARG A 25 -3.50 -8.67 17.82
CA ARG A 25 -3.28 -9.35 19.12
C ARG A 25 -2.96 -8.41 20.26
N LEU A 26 -2.47 -7.21 19.97
CA LEU A 26 -2.10 -6.21 20.95
C LEU A 26 -3.21 -5.21 21.22
N LEU A 27 -4.20 -5.06 20.32
CA LEU A 27 -5.25 -4.03 20.40
C LEU A 27 -5.85 -3.90 21.80
N TYR A 28 -6.29 -5.00 22.40
CA TYR A 28 -6.88 -4.96 23.75
C TYR A 28 -5.94 -4.32 24.77
N LEU A 29 -4.65 -4.70 24.78
CA LEU A 29 -3.65 -4.13 25.68
C LEU A 29 -3.37 -2.67 25.37
N LEU A 30 -3.30 -2.29 24.09
CA LEU A 30 -3.06 -0.91 23.67
C LEU A 30 -4.20 0.04 24.07
N HIS A 31 -5.44 -0.45 24.09
CA HIS A 31 -6.59 0.32 24.53
C HIS A 31 -6.73 0.40 26.05
N THR A 32 -6.49 -0.72 26.76
CA THR A 32 -6.85 -0.83 28.18
C THR A 32 -5.69 -0.57 29.15
N SER A 33 -4.46 -0.47 28.66
CA SER A 33 -3.28 -0.21 29.49
C SER A 33 -2.45 0.93 28.91
N PRO A 34 -1.64 1.64 29.72
CA PRO A 34 -0.70 2.64 29.23
C PRO A 34 0.51 1.98 28.54
N ALA A 35 0.24 1.13 27.55
CA ALA A 35 1.23 0.34 26.82
C ALA A 35 2.25 1.21 26.09
N PHE A 36 1.92 2.47 25.79
CA PHE A 36 2.85 3.47 25.26
C PHE A 36 4.03 3.79 26.20
N LEU A 37 3.96 3.37 27.47
CA LEU A 37 5.08 3.44 28.43
C LEU A 37 5.92 2.16 28.47
N SER A 38 5.48 1.10 27.81
CA SER A 38 6.17 -0.18 27.73
C SER A 38 7.16 -0.18 26.54
N PRO A 39 8.12 -1.11 26.49
CA PRO A 39 9.14 -1.16 25.43
C PRO A 39 8.58 -1.71 24.10
N LEU A 40 7.55 -1.07 23.55
CA LEU A 40 6.92 -1.44 22.26
C LEU A 40 7.90 -1.39 21.09
N SER A 41 8.99 -0.64 21.19
CA SER A 41 10.07 -0.63 20.19
C SER A 41 10.71 -2.01 19.99
N LYS A 42 10.78 -2.84 21.05
CA LYS A 42 11.26 -4.22 20.93
C LYS A 42 10.29 -5.09 20.12
N TYR A 43 8.99 -4.85 20.28
CA TYR A 43 7.98 -5.54 19.50
C TYR A 43 8.07 -5.13 18.02
N ASP A 44 8.17 -3.83 17.73
CA ASP A 44 8.31 -3.33 16.36
C ASP A 44 9.60 -3.84 15.70
N ALA A 45 10.70 -3.93 16.45
CA ALA A 45 11.96 -4.50 15.94
C ALA A 45 11.82 -5.99 15.55
N VAL A 46 11.13 -6.79 16.36
CA VAL A 46 10.85 -8.20 16.02
C VAL A 46 9.93 -8.29 14.81
N LEU A 47 8.88 -7.46 14.74
CA LEU A 47 7.96 -7.43 13.60
C LEU A 47 8.67 -7.02 12.30
N CYS A 48 9.57 -6.04 12.39
CA CYS A 48 10.41 -5.59 11.28
C CYS A 48 11.37 -6.69 10.80
N SER A 49 11.99 -7.44 11.73
CA SER A 49 12.82 -8.62 11.39
C SER A 49 12.00 -9.70 10.67
N VAL A 50 10.82 -10.05 11.20
CA VAL A 50 9.95 -11.05 10.56
C VAL A 50 9.54 -10.61 9.15
N LEU A 51 9.25 -9.33 8.96
CA LEU A 51 8.92 -8.82 7.63
C LEU A 51 10.11 -8.81 6.67
N SER A 52 11.29 -8.48 7.16
CA SER A 52 12.54 -8.57 6.40
C SER A 52 12.76 -9.98 5.88
N ASP A 53 12.58 -10.98 6.74
CA ASP A 53 12.73 -12.40 6.39
C ASP A 53 11.68 -12.86 5.38
N LEU A 54 10.40 -12.53 5.59
CA LEU A 54 9.31 -12.93 4.70
C LEU A 54 9.43 -12.30 3.31
N LEU A 55 9.78 -11.01 3.27
CA LEU A 55 9.88 -10.24 2.04
C LEU A 55 11.24 -10.41 1.35
N ASN A 56 12.19 -11.10 1.99
CA ASN A 56 13.56 -11.27 1.52
C ASN A 56 14.25 -9.93 1.20
N VAL A 57 14.10 -8.96 2.11
CA VAL A 57 14.68 -7.62 2.00
C VAL A 57 15.23 -7.18 3.35
N SER A 58 16.16 -6.23 3.37
CA SER A 58 16.70 -5.66 4.61
C SER A 58 15.92 -4.42 5.02
N ILE A 59 15.08 -4.52 6.06
CA ILE A 59 14.37 -3.38 6.65
C ILE A 59 14.98 -3.06 8.01
N ASN A 60 15.34 -1.80 8.23
CA ASN A 60 15.77 -1.32 9.55
C ASN A 60 14.60 -0.58 10.22
N VAL A 61 14.31 -0.89 11.49
CA VAL A 61 13.22 -0.28 12.27
C VAL A 61 13.34 1.24 12.42
N GLU A 62 14.56 1.80 12.33
CA GLU A 62 14.82 3.24 12.41
C GLU A 62 14.81 3.92 11.03
N SER A 63 14.70 3.14 9.94
CA SER A 63 14.74 3.69 8.58
C SER A 63 13.40 4.29 8.13
N PRO A 64 13.42 5.25 7.18
CA PRO A 64 12.22 5.73 6.51
C PRO A 64 11.39 4.61 5.87
N CYS A 65 12.04 3.53 5.45
CA CYS A 65 11.38 2.34 4.90
C CYS A 65 10.44 1.68 5.91
N TRP A 66 10.83 1.55 7.17
CA TRP A 66 9.94 1.02 8.21
C TRP A 66 8.77 1.96 8.50
N THR A 67 9.03 3.28 8.53
CA THR A 67 7.97 4.29 8.65
C THR A 67 6.94 4.13 7.53
N GLN A 68 7.38 3.99 6.28
CA GLN A 68 6.50 3.75 5.14
C GLN A 68 5.78 2.41 5.23
N ALA A 69 6.48 1.31 5.50
CA ALA A 69 5.87 -0.02 5.65
C ALA A 69 4.75 -0.02 6.71
N SER A 70 4.94 0.79 7.76
CA SER A 70 3.99 0.99 8.85
C SER A 70 2.75 1.78 8.47
N LEU A 71 2.75 2.52 7.36
CA LEU A 71 1.58 3.26 6.89
C LEU A 71 0.47 2.32 6.41
N PRO A 72 -0.81 2.77 6.43
CA PRO A 72 -1.88 2.10 5.72
C PRO A 72 -1.57 1.93 4.23
N ILE A 73 -2.16 0.91 3.62
CA ILE A 73 -1.95 0.62 2.18
C ILE A 73 -2.41 1.77 1.29
N ARG A 74 -3.49 2.47 1.67
CA ARG A 74 -3.95 3.66 0.94
C ARG A 74 -2.96 4.83 0.98
N SER A 75 -1.98 4.79 1.86
CA SER A 75 -0.97 5.83 2.08
C SER A 75 0.44 5.32 1.75
N GLY A 76 0.57 4.38 0.80
CA GLY A 76 1.88 3.93 0.33
C GLY A 76 2.56 2.82 1.14
N GLY A 77 1.99 2.42 2.29
CA GLY A 77 2.58 1.39 3.15
C GLY A 77 2.15 -0.04 2.87
N LEU A 78 2.58 -0.98 3.72
CA LEU A 78 2.16 -2.39 3.67
C LEU A 78 0.93 -2.67 4.55
N GLY A 79 0.50 -1.70 5.35
CA GLY A 79 -0.62 -1.84 6.27
C GLY A 79 -0.26 -2.58 7.57
N ILE A 80 1.03 -2.68 7.91
CA ILE A 80 1.49 -3.36 9.12
C ILE A 80 1.94 -2.30 10.12
N ARG A 81 1.00 -1.77 10.91
CA ARG A 81 1.30 -0.57 11.70
C ARG A 81 2.25 -0.86 12.87
N SER A 82 3.09 0.14 13.16
CA SER A 82 3.96 0.19 14.34
C SER A 82 3.12 0.30 15.62
N ALA A 83 3.41 -0.55 16.60
CA ALA A 83 2.78 -0.47 17.91
C ALA A 83 3.17 0.81 18.66
N VAL A 84 4.42 1.28 18.49
CA VAL A 84 4.88 2.54 19.08
C VAL A 84 4.06 3.73 18.59
N GLN A 85 3.81 3.81 17.27
CA GLN A 85 3.02 4.90 16.69
C GLN A 85 1.54 4.81 17.08
N PHE A 86 1.00 3.60 17.18
CA PHE A 86 -0.43 3.37 17.34
C PHE A 86 -0.92 3.42 18.79
N ALA A 87 -0.08 3.05 19.76
CA ALA A 87 -0.47 2.90 21.16
C ALA A 87 -1.07 4.16 21.82
N PRO A 88 -0.53 5.38 21.62
CA PRO A 88 -1.13 6.59 22.20
C PRO A 88 -2.55 6.81 21.68
N SER A 89 -2.78 6.61 20.37
CA SER A 89 -4.10 6.77 19.74
C SER A 89 -5.13 5.78 20.28
N CYS A 90 -4.74 4.51 20.49
CA CYS A 90 -5.60 3.51 21.13
C CYS A 90 -5.98 3.90 22.56
N TYR A 91 -5.00 4.32 23.35
CA TYR A 91 -5.22 4.67 24.74
C TYR A 91 -6.13 5.90 24.89
N LEU A 92 -5.84 6.97 24.16
CA LEU A 92 -6.59 8.23 24.21
C LEU A 92 -8.05 8.05 23.78
N SER A 93 -8.29 7.31 22.69
CA SER A 93 -9.66 7.02 22.24
C SER A 93 -10.43 6.14 23.20
N SER A 94 -9.79 5.11 23.77
CA SER A 94 -10.44 4.26 24.78
C SER A 94 -10.74 5.02 26.06
N ALA A 95 -9.81 5.87 26.52
CA ALA A 95 -10.00 6.70 27.70
C ALA A 95 -11.20 7.64 27.51
N ALA A 96 -11.25 8.35 26.38
CA ALA A 96 -12.37 9.22 26.04
C ALA A 96 -13.70 8.46 25.93
N ALA A 97 -13.73 7.33 25.22
CA ALA A 97 -14.95 6.54 25.02
C ALA A 97 -15.51 5.94 26.33
N SER A 98 -14.64 5.64 27.29
CA SER A 98 -15.05 5.08 28.59
C SER A 98 -15.47 6.13 29.62
N ASN A 99 -15.17 7.42 29.39
CA ASN A 99 -15.36 8.49 30.37
C ASN A 99 -16.83 8.60 30.84
N ASP A 100 -17.76 8.61 29.89
CA ASP A 100 -19.19 8.72 30.20
C ASP A 100 -19.65 7.52 31.01
N LEU A 101 -19.30 6.29 30.61
CA LEU A 101 -19.68 5.08 31.32
C LEU A 101 -19.11 5.05 32.75
N VAL A 102 -17.86 5.46 32.93
CA VAL A 102 -17.22 5.54 34.26
C VAL A 102 -17.98 6.52 35.15
N SER A 103 -18.35 7.70 34.63
CA SER A 103 -19.14 8.69 35.38
C SER A 103 -20.52 8.17 35.79
N HIS A 104 -21.17 7.34 34.95
CA HIS A 104 -22.46 6.74 35.24
C HIS A 104 -22.37 5.62 36.29
N ILE A 105 -21.30 4.82 36.26
CA ILE A 105 -21.10 3.70 37.21
C ILE A 105 -20.69 4.23 38.58
N LEU A 106 -19.90 5.32 38.64
CA LEU A 106 -19.32 5.85 39.87
C LEU A 106 -19.77 7.31 40.16
N PRO A 107 -21.08 7.59 40.26
CA PRO A 107 -21.60 8.97 40.32
C PRO A 107 -21.23 9.71 41.62
N ASN A 108 -20.95 8.99 42.71
CA ASN A 108 -20.71 9.56 44.04
C ASN A 108 -19.24 9.50 44.46
N ILE A 109 -18.33 9.13 43.55
CA ILE A 109 -16.90 9.10 43.81
C ILE A 109 -16.28 10.33 43.16
N SER A 110 -15.50 11.10 43.93
CA SER A 110 -14.66 12.17 43.38
C SER A 110 -13.54 11.56 42.54
N LEU A 111 -13.84 11.27 41.29
CA LEU A 111 -12.86 10.83 40.31
C LEU A 111 -12.00 12.02 39.88
N PRO A 112 -10.72 11.80 39.54
CA PRO A 112 -9.93 12.79 38.84
C PRO A 112 -10.62 13.22 37.54
N SER A 113 -10.37 14.47 37.10
CA SER A 113 -10.96 15.02 35.87
C SER A 113 -10.57 14.27 34.60
N SER A 114 -9.51 13.46 34.64
CA SER A 114 -9.05 12.60 33.55
C SER A 114 -8.59 11.25 34.07
N LEU A 115 -8.70 10.21 33.23
CA LEU A 115 -8.09 8.92 33.50
C LEU A 115 -6.57 9.06 33.65
N ALA A 116 -5.97 8.19 34.46
CA ALA A 116 -4.52 8.21 34.70
C ALA A 116 -3.74 8.22 33.38
N PHE A 117 -2.63 8.95 33.32
CA PHE A 117 -1.73 9.00 32.15
C PHE A 117 -2.31 9.56 30.84
N VAL A 118 -3.54 10.08 30.79
CA VAL A 118 -4.10 10.75 29.60
C VAL A 118 -3.22 11.92 29.15
N ASP A 119 -2.82 12.81 30.08
CA ASP A 119 -1.96 13.95 29.76
C ASP A 119 -0.58 13.51 29.22
N LYS A 120 -0.07 12.38 29.74
CA LYS A 120 1.20 11.79 29.29
C LYS A 120 1.06 11.15 27.90
N ALA A 121 -0.05 10.48 27.63
CA ALA A 121 -0.34 9.93 26.31
C ALA A 121 -0.52 11.05 25.27
N GLN A 122 -1.22 12.11 25.64
CA GLN A 122 -1.46 13.27 24.78
C GLN A 122 -0.19 14.04 24.47
N SER A 123 0.65 14.31 25.48
CA SER A 123 1.96 14.94 25.27
C SER A 123 2.87 14.08 24.39
N LEU A 124 2.90 12.76 24.59
CA LEU A 124 3.63 11.84 23.72
C LEU A 124 3.10 11.87 22.27
N TRP A 125 1.77 11.88 22.10
CA TRP A 125 1.14 11.93 20.78
C TRP A 125 1.45 13.25 20.06
N LEU A 126 1.35 14.39 20.75
CA LEU A 126 1.71 15.71 20.20
C LEU A 126 3.20 15.85 19.91
N SER A 127 4.07 15.20 20.70
CA SER A 127 5.54 15.31 20.51
C SER A 127 6.07 14.71 19.21
N LYS A 128 5.26 13.94 18.48
CA LYS A 128 5.69 13.27 17.25
C LYS A 128 5.78 14.21 16.06
N PHE A 129 4.84 15.15 15.93
CA PHE A 129 4.80 16.11 14.84
C PHE A 129 4.16 17.40 15.32
N ASP A 130 4.83 18.53 15.09
CA ASP A 130 4.35 19.85 15.49
C ASP A 130 3.10 20.30 14.70
N SER A 131 2.84 19.69 13.55
CA SER A 131 1.72 20.03 12.65
C SER A 131 0.38 19.45 13.10
N ILE A 132 0.34 18.60 14.12
CA ILE A 132 -0.87 17.88 14.52
C ILE A 132 -1.59 18.63 15.64
N SER A 133 -2.91 18.80 15.47
CA SER A 133 -3.80 19.34 16.48
C SER A 133 -4.67 18.27 17.12
N LEU A 134 -5.16 18.52 18.34
CA LEU A 134 -6.11 17.63 19.01
C LEU A 134 -7.39 17.43 18.19
N PRO A 135 -8.02 16.24 18.25
CA PRO A 135 -9.31 16.02 17.63
C PRO A 135 -10.42 16.88 18.27
N SER A 136 -11.50 17.10 17.54
CA SER A 136 -12.69 17.77 18.07
C SER A 136 -13.35 16.93 19.18
N SER A 137 -14.03 17.60 20.11
CA SER A 137 -14.73 16.97 21.25
C SER A 137 -15.65 15.80 20.85
N ASP A 138 -16.25 15.87 19.66
CA ASP A 138 -17.22 14.87 19.22
C ASP A 138 -16.52 13.64 18.61
N SER A 139 -15.24 13.78 18.24
CA SER A 139 -14.47 12.73 17.57
C SER A 139 -13.40 12.09 18.44
N ILE A 140 -13.10 12.62 19.64
CA ILE A 140 -12.09 12.08 20.56
C ILE A 140 -12.35 10.62 20.96
N ILE A 141 -13.60 10.15 20.90
CA ILE A 141 -13.96 8.76 21.20
C ILE A 141 -13.56 7.80 20.08
N HIS A 142 -13.32 8.30 18.87
CA HIS A 142 -12.98 7.49 17.71
C HIS A 142 -11.47 7.43 17.51
N GLN A 143 -10.89 6.23 17.58
CA GLN A 143 -9.45 6.03 17.37
C GLN A 143 -8.95 6.60 16.04
N LYS A 144 -9.76 6.51 14.97
CA LYS A 144 -9.40 7.06 13.67
C LYS A 144 -9.09 8.56 13.74
N ALA A 145 -9.78 9.32 14.58
CA ALA A 145 -9.56 10.75 14.73
C ALA A 145 -8.17 11.07 15.32
N TRP A 146 -7.61 10.15 16.11
CA TRP A 146 -6.26 10.25 16.66
C TRP A 146 -5.17 9.68 15.72
N ASP A 147 -5.47 8.63 14.97
CA ASP A 147 -4.48 7.95 14.12
C ASP A 147 -4.30 8.61 12.75
N GLU A 148 -5.37 9.12 12.13
CA GLU A 148 -5.29 9.70 10.78
C GLU A 148 -4.33 10.90 10.68
N PRO A 149 -4.32 11.86 11.63
CA PRO A 149 -3.35 12.97 11.58
C PRO A 149 -1.90 12.50 11.67
N GLN A 150 -1.63 11.46 12.46
CA GLN A 150 -0.29 10.87 12.59
C GLN A 150 0.14 10.17 11.30
N ILE A 151 -0.78 9.47 10.64
CA ILE A 151 -0.55 8.85 9.33
C ILE A 151 -0.22 9.92 8.30
N GLN A 152 -1.02 10.98 8.23
CA GLN A 152 -0.82 12.07 7.26
C GLN A 152 0.52 12.76 7.51
N ALA A 153 0.82 13.16 8.74
CA ALA A 153 2.07 13.82 9.08
C ALA A 153 3.30 12.92 8.83
N SER A 154 3.19 11.62 9.07
CA SER A 154 4.26 10.66 8.75
C SER A 154 4.51 10.56 7.24
N PHE A 155 3.44 10.56 6.44
CA PHE A 155 3.57 10.54 4.99
C PHE A 155 4.12 11.87 4.45
N ASP A 156 3.67 13.00 4.97
CA ASP A 156 4.17 14.33 4.61
C ASP A 156 5.65 14.49 4.98
N HIS A 157 6.08 13.92 6.11
CA HIS A 157 7.49 13.86 6.49
C HIS A 157 8.32 12.99 5.53
N LEU A 158 7.78 11.85 5.06
CA LEU A 158 8.47 11.03 4.06
C LEU A 158 8.62 11.79 2.74
N LEU A 159 7.60 12.52 2.31
CA LEU A 159 7.66 13.37 1.12
C LEU A 159 8.69 14.50 1.28
N SER A 160 8.67 15.22 2.40
CA SER A 160 9.61 16.33 2.62
C SER A 160 11.06 15.89 2.83
N SER A 161 11.26 14.64 3.27
CA SER A 161 12.58 14.03 3.47
C SER A 161 13.08 13.25 2.25
N ALA A 162 12.36 13.27 1.13
CA ALA A 162 12.77 12.57 -0.08
C ALA A 162 14.07 13.19 -0.64
N GLU A 163 15.05 12.34 -0.95
CA GLU A 163 16.38 12.79 -1.40
C GLU A 163 16.38 13.32 -2.84
N ASP A 164 15.51 12.77 -3.69
CA ASP A 164 15.43 13.09 -5.11
C ASP A 164 14.00 13.03 -5.68
N ASP A 165 13.86 13.52 -6.91
CA ASP A 165 12.59 13.51 -7.64
C ASP A 165 12.07 12.08 -7.87
N LEU A 166 12.96 11.08 -7.93
CA LEU A 166 12.58 9.69 -8.08
C LEU A 166 11.86 9.18 -6.82
N ALA A 167 12.39 9.47 -5.63
CA ALA A 167 11.78 9.13 -4.35
C ALA A 167 10.42 9.82 -4.17
N LEU A 168 10.30 11.10 -4.57
CA LEU A 168 9.02 11.82 -4.57
C LEU A 168 7.99 11.18 -5.52
N ALA A 169 8.37 10.97 -6.78
CA ALA A 169 7.54 10.32 -7.79
C ALA A 169 7.07 8.94 -7.32
N TRP A 170 7.96 8.23 -6.65
CA TRP A 170 7.71 6.91 -6.11
C TRP A 170 6.74 6.91 -4.94
N LEU A 171 6.92 7.76 -3.92
CA LEU A 171 5.98 7.92 -2.81
C LEU A 171 4.58 8.32 -3.31
N ASN A 172 4.50 9.20 -4.30
CA ASN A 172 3.24 9.56 -4.95
C ASN A 172 2.61 8.37 -5.69
N ALA A 173 3.40 7.55 -6.38
CA ALA A 173 2.91 6.39 -7.12
C ALA A 173 2.34 5.31 -6.20
N VAL A 174 3.02 4.98 -5.10
CA VAL A 174 2.58 3.94 -4.17
C VAL A 174 1.39 4.36 -3.29
N SER A 175 1.13 5.67 -3.20
CA SER A 175 -0.04 6.25 -2.52
C SER A 175 -1.23 6.47 -3.44
N ALA A 176 -1.12 6.13 -4.74
CA ALA A 176 -2.23 6.22 -5.66
C ALA A 176 -3.37 5.24 -5.29
N PRO A 177 -4.64 5.61 -5.54
CA PRO A 177 -5.76 4.68 -5.40
C PRO A 177 -5.47 3.36 -6.12
N GLU A 178 -5.87 2.24 -5.53
CA GLU A 178 -5.67 0.87 -6.04
C GLU A 178 -4.22 0.38 -6.23
N SER A 179 -3.19 1.21 -6.01
CA SER A 179 -1.77 0.81 -6.15
C SER A 179 -1.38 -0.36 -5.24
N GLY A 180 -2.05 -0.49 -4.09
CA GLY A 180 -1.86 -1.57 -3.12
C GLY A 180 -3.00 -2.59 -3.10
N ALA A 181 -3.89 -2.61 -4.10
CA ALA A 181 -5.04 -3.52 -4.13
C ALA A 181 -4.63 -5.00 -4.03
N TRP A 182 -3.47 -5.35 -4.58
CA TRP A 182 -2.91 -6.70 -4.51
C TRP A 182 -2.64 -7.16 -3.06
N LEU A 183 -2.31 -6.26 -2.14
CA LEU A 183 -2.15 -6.56 -0.72
C LEU A 183 -3.49 -6.76 0.01
N GLN A 184 -4.60 -6.35 -0.59
CA GLN A 184 -5.94 -6.43 0.00
C GLN A 184 -6.81 -7.50 -0.65
N ALA A 185 -6.36 -8.07 -1.77
CA ALA A 185 -7.09 -9.09 -2.50
C ALA A 185 -7.27 -10.36 -1.66
N LEU A 186 -8.44 -10.98 -1.76
CA LEU A 186 -8.68 -12.32 -1.21
C LEU A 186 -7.90 -13.34 -2.04
N LEU A 187 -7.16 -14.23 -1.36
CA LEU A 187 -6.24 -15.17 -2.00
C LEU A 187 -6.94 -16.41 -2.57
N ILE A 188 -7.77 -16.19 -3.58
CA ILE A 188 -8.53 -17.23 -4.26
C ILE A 188 -7.74 -17.70 -5.48
N SER A 189 -7.06 -18.85 -5.35
CA SER A 189 -6.20 -19.41 -6.39
C SER A 189 -6.96 -19.70 -7.69
N SER A 190 -8.21 -20.17 -7.62
CA SER A 190 -9.04 -20.44 -8.80
C SER A 190 -9.39 -19.20 -9.62
N LEU A 191 -9.29 -18.01 -9.03
CA LEU A 191 -9.50 -16.73 -9.72
C LEU A 191 -8.18 -16.09 -10.19
N GLY A 192 -7.03 -16.70 -9.86
CA GLY A 192 -5.70 -16.16 -10.15
C GLY A 192 -5.33 -14.96 -9.26
N LEU A 193 -5.96 -14.80 -8.09
CA LEU A 193 -5.71 -13.69 -7.16
C LEU A 193 -4.52 -13.93 -6.22
N ARG A 194 -3.97 -15.15 -6.24
CA ARG A 194 -2.80 -15.52 -5.44
C ARG A 194 -1.53 -15.33 -6.27
N LEU A 195 -0.78 -14.30 -5.93
CA LEU A 195 0.59 -14.09 -6.42
C LEU A 195 1.55 -15.12 -5.83
N ASP A 196 2.57 -15.50 -6.62
CA ASP A 196 3.70 -16.30 -6.15
C ASP A 196 4.64 -15.48 -5.24
N ASP A 197 5.49 -16.18 -4.49
CA ASP A 197 6.36 -15.56 -3.49
C ASP A 197 7.30 -14.52 -4.10
N ILE A 198 7.88 -14.80 -5.28
CA ILE A 198 8.80 -13.87 -5.94
C ILE A 198 8.07 -12.61 -6.40
N ALA A 199 6.84 -12.75 -6.93
CA ALA A 199 6.01 -11.61 -7.30
C ALA A 199 5.66 -10.74 -6.10
N VAL A 200 5.32 -11.35 -4.95
CA VAL A 200 5.02 -10.63 -3.71
C VAL A 200 6.25 -9.92 -3.15
N GLN A 201 7.38 -10.62 -3.07
CA GLN A 201 8.65 -10.07 -2.58
C GLN A 201 9.12 -8.91 -3.46
N THR A 202 9.09 -9.10 -4.79
CA THR A 202 9.42 -8.05 -5.76
C THR A 202 8.46 -6.87 -5.65
N GLY A 203 7.15 -7.13 -5.53
CA GLY A 203 6.13 -6.09 -5.40
C GLY A 203 6.29 -5.29 -4.11
N ALA A 204 6.58 -5.95 -2.99
CA ALA A 204 6.84 -5.30 -1.72
C ALA A 204 8.14 -4.49 -1.73
N ALA A 205 9.22 -5.04 -2.31
CA ALA A 205 10.49 -4.33 -2.46
C ALA A 205 10.32 -3.06 -3.32
N LEU A 206 9.66 -3.18 -4.49
CA LEU A 206 9.33 -2.02 -5.32
C LEU A 206 8.42 -1.02 -4.60
N ARG A 207 7.45 -1.50 -3.80
CA ARG A 207 6.54 -0.66 -3.01
C ARG A 207 7.21 0.01 -1.82
N LEU A 208 8.37 -0.49 -1.37
CA LEU A 208 9.19 0.10 -0.29
C LEU A 208 10.51 0.74 -0.76
N GLY A 209 10.78 0.77 -2.07
CA GLY A 209 11.92 1.47 -2.64
C GLY A 209 13.22 0.73 -2.34
N LEU A 210 13.11 -0.57 -2.16
CA LEU A 210 14.20 -1.44 -1.75
C LEU A 210 14.85 -2.12 -2.97
N PRO A 211 16.13 -2.52 -2.85
CA PRO A 211 16.80 -3.32 -3.87
C PRO A 211 16.01 -4.59 -4.22
N VAL A 212 15.77 -4.79 -5.52
CA VAL A 212 15.12 -5.98 -6.08
C VAL A 212 16.15 -6.93 -6.70
N CYS A 213 17.27 -6.39 -7.19
CA CYS A 213 18.32 -7.17 -7.81
C CYS A 213 19.71 -6.58 -7.58
N VAL A 214 20.73 -7.37 -7.87
CA VAL A 214 22.11 -6.85 -7.97
C VAL A 214 22.24 -6.09 -9.29
N PRO A 215 22.96 -4.93 -9.32
CA PRO A 215 23.21 -4.21 -10.55
C PRO A 215 23.84 -5.10 -11.64
N HIS A 216 23.32 -5.02 -12.86
CA HIS A 216 23.74 -5.89 -13.97
C HIS A 216 23.41 -5.24 -15.32
N SER A 217 23.94 -5.80 -16.40
CA SER A 217 23.56 -5.41 -17.77
C SER A 217 22.36 -6.21 -18.25
N CYS A 218 21.33 -5.52 -18.75
CA CYS A 218 20.15 -6.14 -19.32
C CYS A 218 20.53 -6.99 -20.54
N ARG A 219 20.26 -8.30 -20.49
CA ARG A 219 20.63 -9.24 -21.56
C ARG A 219 19.94 -8.96 -22.90
N LEU A 220 18.82 -8.24 -22.90
CA LEU A 220 18.00 -8.01 -24.10
C LEU A 220 18.38 -6.70 -24.82
N CYS A 221 18.59 -5.62 -24.07
CA CYS A 221 18.87 -4.30 -24.64
C CYS A 221 20.27 -3.77 -24.34
N GLY A 222 21.04 -4.43 -23.46
CA GLY A 222 22.39 -4.01 -23.07
C GLY A 222 22.45 -2.86 -22.06
N ALA A 223 21.32 -2.25 -21.69
CA ALA A 223 21.30 -1.14 -20.74
C ALA A 223 21.73 -1.57 -19.33
N SER A 224 22.31 -0.63 -18.57
CA SER A 224 22.62 -0.84 -17.15
C SER A 224 21.34 -0.88 -16.33
N VAL A 225 21.23 -1.87 -15.45
CA VAL A 225 20.15 -2.03 -14.48
C VAL A 225 20.73 -1.77 -13.10
N ASP A 226 20.12 -0.86 -12.35
CA ASP A 226 20.48 -0.56 -10.97
C ASP A 226 19.92 -1.60 -9.99
N SER A 227 20.10 -1.36 -8.69
CA SER A 227 19.61 -2.27 -7.66
C SER A 227 18.09 -2.27 -7.51
N LEU A 228 17.42 -1.16 -7.85
CA LEU A 228 15.95 -1.05 -7.78
C LEU A 228 15.27 -1.88 -8.88
N GLY A 229 15.97 -2.15 -9.98
CA GLY A 229 15.48 -3.06 -11.03
C GLY A 229 14.34 -2.47 -11.86
N LEU A 230 14.10 -1.16 -11.80
CA LEU A 230 13.02 -0.46 -12.51
C LEU A 230 13.11 -0.62 -14.03
N HIS A 231 14.32 -0.82 -14.55
CA HIS A 231 14.54 -1.13 -15.97
C HIS A 231 13.68 -2.31 -16.48
N GLY A 232 13.44 -3.32 -15.63
CA GLY A 232 12.60 -4.46 -16.00
C GLY A 232 11.16 -4.07 -16.35
N LEU A 233 10.68 -2.94 -15.82
CA LEU A 233 9.35 -2.39 -16.10
C LEU A 233 9.34 -1.56 -17.39
N THR A 234 10.50 -1.02 -17.78
CA THR A 234 10.63 -0.11 -18.93
C THR A 234 11.33 -0.68 -20.17
N CYS A 235 11.91 -1.87 -20.09
CA CYS A 235 12.69 -2.42 -21.19
C CYS A 235 11.83 -2.65 -22.45
N LYS A 236 12.14 -1.92 -23.54
CA LYS A 236 11.44 -2.04 -24.83
C LYS A 236 11.63 -3.39 -25.54
N ARG A 237 12.73 -4.09 -25.25
CA ARG A 237 13.02 -5.43 -25.79
C ARG A 237 12.57 -6.56 -24.86
N GLY A 238 12.03 -6.23 -23.69
CA GLY A 238 11.57 -7.20 -22.70
C GLY A 238 10.07 -7.44 -22.80
N ASN A 239 9.64 -8.62 -22.36
CA ASN A 239 8.24 -9.02 -22.45
C ASN A 239 7.36 -8.57 -21.27
N ARG A 240 7.96 -8.04 -20.19
CA ARG A 240 7.26 -7.73 -18.93
C ARG A 240 6.13 -6.71 -19.10
N ARG A 241 6.29 -5.73 -20.00
CA ARG A 241 5.23 -4.75 -20.33
C ARG A 241 4.01 -5.43 -20.95
N PHE A 242 4.24 -6.32 -21.90
CA PHE A 242 3.18 -7.08 -22.58
C PHE A 242 2.43 -8.00 -21.61
N HIS A 243 3.11 -8.60 -20.62
CA HIS A 243 2.42 -9.43 -19.62
C HIS A 243 1.42 -8.65 -18.75
N ARG A 244 1.77 -7.42 -18.32
CA ARG A 244 0.87 -6.58 -17.51
C ARG A 244 -0.36 -6.16 -18.30
N HIS A 245 -0.12 -5.72 -19.53
CA HIS A 245 -1.14 -5.34 -20.48
C HIS A 245 -2.10 -6.51 -20.79
N ALA A 246 -1.56 -7.67 -21.16
CA ALA A 246 -2.34 -8.88 -21.42
C ALA A 246 -3.17 -9.31 -20.20
N ALA A 247 -2.62 -9.19 -18.98
CA ALA A 247 -3.36 -9.52 -17.76
C ALA A 247 -4.58 -8.62 -17.53
N VAL A 248 -4.49 -7.32 -17.85
CA VAL A 248 -5.64 -6.40 -17.78
C VAL A 248 -6.70 -6.78 -18.80
N SER A 249 -6.30 -7.01 -20.04
CA SER A 249 -7.21 -7.39 -21.12
C SER A 249 -7.88 -8.75 -20.88
N GLU A 250 -7.16 -9.69 -20.27
CA GLU A 250 -7.69 -11.00 -19.84
C GLU A 250 -8.76 -10.86 -18.74
N VAL A 251 -8.67 -9.87 -17.84
CA VAL A 251 -9.73 -9.63 -16.84
C VAL A 251 -11.03 -9.20 -17.53
N LEU A 252 -10.96 -8.27 -18.50
CA LEU A 252 -12.12 -7.84 -19.27
C LEU A 252 -12.70 -8.99 -20.08
N HIS A 253 -11.85 -9.78 -20.75
CA HIS A 253 -12.28 -10.94 -21.52
C HIS A 253 -12.99 -11.99 -20.67
N ARG A 254 -12.47 -12.31 -19.48
CA ARG A 254 -13.12 -13.22 -18.52
C ARG A 254 -14.46 -12.67 -18.02
N ALA A 255 -14.54 -11.37 -17.73
CA ALA A 255 -15.79 -10.74 -17.30
C ALA A 255 -16.87 -10.83 -18.40
N LEU A 256 -16.54 -10.50 -19.64
CA LEU A 256 -17.45 -10.63 -20.78
C LEU A 256 -17.88 -12.07 -21.01
N SER A 257 -16.92 -13.00 -20.97
CA SER A 257 -17.19 -14.44 -21.10
C SER A 257 -18.15 -14.94 -20.01
N SER A 258 -17.99 -14.47 -18.77
CA SER A 258 -18.88 -14.83 -17.66
C SER A 258 -20.31 -14.29 -17.82
N ALA A 259 -20.47 -13.18 -18.56
CA ALA A 259 -21.76 -12.62 -18.92
C ALA A 259 -22.37 -13.27 -20.18
N GLY A 260 -21.73 -14.29 -20.76
CA GLY A 260 -22.15 -14.93 -22.01
C GLY A 260 -21.87 -14.09 -23.26
N ILE A 261 -21.02 -13.07 -23.15
CA ILE A 261 -20.68 -12.17 -24.25
C ILE A 261 -19.42 -12.67 -24.93
N SER A 262 -19.56 -13.12 -26.17
CA SER A 262 -18.43 -13.58 -26.98
C SER A 262 -17.49 -12.43 -27.31
N SER A 263 -16.21 -12.61 -27.05
CA SER A 263 -15.16 -11.61 -27.29
C SER A 263 -13.84 -12.26 -27.67
N THR A 264 -12.93 -11.49 -28.27
CA THR A 264 -11.60 -11.94 -28.66
C THR A 264 -10.56 -10.95 -28.17
N LEU A 265 -9.39 -11.46 -27.79
CA LEU A 265 -8.19 -10.66 -27.54
C LEU A 265 -7.40 -10.48 -28.84
N GLU A 266 -6.67 -9.37 -28.93
CA GLU A 266 -5.75 -9.02 -30.02
C GLU A 266 -6.30 -9.27 -31.44
N PRO A 267 -7.52 -8.79 -31.79
CA PRO A 267 -8.17 -9.13 -33.06
C PRO A 267 -7.35 -8.73 -34.30
N SER A 268 -7.14 -9.69 -35.19
CA SER A 268 -6.46 -9.49 -36.47
C SER A 268 -7.28 -8.65 -37.46
N GLY A 269 -6.62 -7.96 -38.39
CA GLY A 269 -7.28 -7.32 -39.54
C GLY A 269 -7.93 -5.96 -39.29
N HIS A 270 -7.82 -5.41 -38.08
CA HIS A 270 -8.35 -4.08 -37.70
C HIS A 270 -7.28 -2.98 -37.65
N SER A 271 -6.05 -3.28 -38.09
CA SER A 271 -4.95 -2.31 -38.16
C SER A 271 -5.34 -1.14 -39.05
N ARG A 272 -5.34 0.06 -38.47
CA ARG A 272 -5.30 1.30 -39.25
C ARG A 272 -3.89 1.46 -39.85
N SER A 273 -3.73 2.43 -40.74
CA SER A 273 -2.44 2.83 -41.34
C SER A 273 -1.38 3.28 -40.33
N ASP A 274 -1.72 3.37 -39.04
CA ASP A 274 -0.87 3.77 -37.92
C ASP A 274 -0.17 2.58 -37.22
N GLY A 275 -0.47 1.34 -37.61
CA GLY A 275 0.15 0.14 -37.05
C GLY A 275 -0.28 -0.20 -35.61
N LYS A 276 -1.37 0.40 -35.11
CA LYS A 276 -1.92 0.09 -33.78
C LYS A 276 -2.86 -1.11 -33.84
N GLN A 277 -2.76 -1.99 -32.85
CA GLN A 277 -3.62 -3.18 -32.68
C GLN A 277 -4.50 -2.98 -31.44
N LEU A 278 -5.76 -3.37 -31.55
CA LEU A 278 -6.70 -3.37 -30.42
C LEU A 278 -6.35 -4.51 -29.46
N ASP A 279 -6.59 -4.29 -28.17
CA ASP A 279 -6.37 -5.33 -27.16
C ASP A 279 -7.48 -6.37 -27.15
N GLY A 280 -8.70 -5.94 -27.44
CA GLY A 280 -9.81 -6.85 -27.58
C GLY A 280 -11.08 -6.19 -28.10
N MET A 281 -12.01 -7.05 -28.48
CA MET A 281 -13.28 -6.65 -29.08
C MET A 281 -14.36 -7.70 -28.80
N THR A 282 -15.62 -7.27 -28.65
CA THR A 282 -16.77 -8.19 -28.66
C THR A 282 -17.05 -8.71 -30.06
N LEU A 283 -17.36 -10.00 -30.19
CA LEU A 283 -17.75 -10.61 -31.46
C LEU A 283 -19.24 -10.37 -31.77
N VAL A 284 -20.01 -9.93 -30.78
CA VAL A 284 -21.40 -9.50 -30.92
C VAL A 284 -21.52 -7.98 -30.84
N PRO A 285 -22.55 -7.37 -31.46
CA PRO A 285 -22.84 -5.96 -31.30
C PRO A 285 -23.11 -5.60 -29.84
N TRP A 286 -22.48 -4.54 -29.37
CA TRP A 286 -22.71 -3.93 -28.06
C TRP A 286 -23.81 -2.87 -28.13
N GLU A 287 -23.70 -1.92 -29.06
CA GLU A 287 -24.71 -0.87 -29.25
C GLU A 287 -24.83 -0.50 -30.73
N ARG A 288 -26.07 -0.31 -31.22
CA ARG A 288 -26.35 0.14 -32.60
C ARG A 288 -25.64 -0.67 -33.70
N GLY A 289 -25.53 -1.98 -33.51
CA GLY A 289 -24.86 -2.87 -34.46
C GLY A 289 -23.33 -2.84 -34.42
N LYS A 290 -22.72 -2.07 -33.50
CA LYS A 290 -21.26 -1.93 -33.38
C LYS A 290 -20.71 -2.76 -32.22
N PRO A 291 -19.54 -3.40 -32.37
CA PRO A 291 -18.89 -4.11 -31.27
C PRO A 291 -18.32 -3.12 -30.25
N LEU A 292 -18.15 -3.57 -29.02
CA LEU A 292 -17.34 -2.90 -28.01
C LEU A 292 -15.88 -3.24 -28.29
N VAL A 293 -15.01 -2.23 -28.34
CA VAL A 293 -13.55 -2.36 -28.45
C VAL A 293 -12.89 -1.77 -27.22
N TRP A 294 -11.73 -2.30 -26.83
CA TRP A 294 -10.95 -1.75 -25.73
C TRP A 294 -9.45 -1.83 -26.00
N ASP A 295 -8.72 -0.98 -25.27
CA ASP A 295 -7.27 -0.85 -25.25
C ASP A 295 -6.86 -0.48 -23.80
N ALA A 296 -5.77 -1.03 -23.30
CA ALA A 296 -5.30 -0.89 -21.93
C ALA A 296 -3.88 -0.30 -21.89
N THR A 297 -3.77 0.97 -21.52
CA THR A 297 -2.45 1.58 -21.32
C THR A 297 -1.96 1.38 -19.88
N VAL A 298 -0.76 0.81 -19.73
CA VAL A 298 -0.08 0.64 -18.43
C VAL A 298 1.16 1.54 -18.38
N PRO A 299 1.04 2.81 -17.96
CA PRO A 299 2.19 3.68 -17.84
C PRO A 299 3.04 3.29 -16.62
N ASP A 300 4.36 3.46 -16.75
CA ASP A 300 5.27 3.35 -15.61
C ASP A 300 5.51 4.74 -15.03
N SER A 301 4.96 5.00 -13.83
CA SER A 301 5.11 6.29 -13.15
C SER A 301 6.57 6.66 -12.84
N LEU A 302 7.48 5.68 -12.84
CA LEU A 302 8.91 5.90 -12.58
C LEU A 302 9.74 5.96 -13.87
N ALA A 303 9.11 5.90 -15.04
CA ALA A 303 9.83 6.09 -16.29
C ALA A 303 10.35 7.53 -16.40
N THR A 304 11.55 7.68 -16.95
CA THR A 304 12.21 8.98 -17.15
C THR A 304 11.38 9.97 -17.96
N SER A 305 10.50 9.50 -18.84
CA SER A 305 9.58 10.34 -19.61
C SER A 305 8.46 10.98 -18.79
N TYR A 306 8.18 10.46 -17.60
CA TYR A 306 7.10 10.92 -16.72
C TYR A 306 7.61 11.55 -15.42
N SER A 307 8.93 11.71 -15.24
CA SER A 307 9.51 12.21 -13.98
C SER A 307 8.90 13.54 -13.53
N SER A 308 8.77 14.50 -14.45
CA SER A 308 8.17 15.81 -14.15
C SER A 308 6.69 15.71 -13.78
N GLN A 309 5.93 14.77 -14.36
CA GLN A 309 4.52 14.59 -14.04
C GLN A 309 4.33 13.82 -12.73
N ALA A 310 5.16 12.81 -12.48
CA ALA A 310 5.03 11.91 -11.35
C ALA A 310 5.26 12.59 -9.99
N ILE A 311 6.07 13.66 -9.96
CA ILE A 311 6.28 14.47 -8.75
C ILE A 311 5.14 15.44 -8.43
N THR A 312 4.28 15.77 -9.40
CA THR A 312 3.26 16.84 -9.21
C THR A 312 2.13 16.44 -8.27
N ALA A 313 1.64 15.22 -8.40
CA ALA A 313 0.55 14.70 -7.60
C ALA A 313 0.45 13.17 -7.70
N THR A 314 -0.13 12.59 -6.66
CA THR A 314 -0.57 11.20 -6.63
C THR A 314 -1.45 10.86 -7.83
N GLY A 315 -1.10 9.81 -8.58
CA GLY A 315 -1.87 9.35 -9.75
C GLY A 315 -1.78 10.22 -11.00
N ALA A 316 -0.93 11.26 -11.02
CA ALA A 316 -0.82 12.21 -12.13
C ALA A 316 -0.46 11.55 -13.47
N VAL A 317 0.39 10.51 -13.46
CA VAL A 317 0.80 9.79 -14.67
C VAL A 317 -0.35 8.96 -15.24
N ALA A 318 -1.16 8.34 -14.37
CA ALA A 318 -2.34 7.58 -14.80
C ALA A 318 -3.38 8.52 -15.42
N ALA A 319 -3.63 9.69 -14.81
CA ALA A 319 -4.52 10.70 -15.36
C ALA A 319 -4.03 11.21 -16.73
N LEU A 320 -2.72 11.42 -16.89
CA LEU A 320 -2.14 11.82 -18.17
C LEU A 320 -2.38 10.76 -19.26
N ALA A 321 -2.16 9.48 -18.92
CA ALA A 321 -2.37 8.37 -19.87
C ALA A 321 -3.83 8.29 -20.35
N VAL A 322 -4.81 8.54 -19.49
CA VAL A 322 -6.24 8.60 -19.88
C VAL A 322 -6.49 9.70 -20.90
N THR A 323 -5.84 10.86 -20.77
CA THR A 323 -6.03 11.98 -21.69
C THR A 323 -5.28 11.83 -23.02
N GLN A 324 -4.19 11.07 -23.04
CA GLN A 324 -3.36 10.85 -24.24
C GLN A 324 -3.74 9.57 -25.01
N GLY A 325 -4.48 8.66 -24.39
CA GLY A 325 -4.93 7.38 -24.97
C GLY A 325 -6.24 7.43 -25.76
N GLY A 326 -6.79 8.63 -26.01
CA GLY A 326 -8.02 8.85 -26.80
C GLY A 326 -7.76 9.19 -28.26
#